data_AF-A0A933D375-F1
#
_entry.id   AF-A0A933D375-F1
#
_cell.length_a   1.000
_cell.length_b   1.000
_cell.length_c   1.000
_cell.angle_alpha   90.00
_cell.angle_beta   90.00
_cell.angle_gamma   90.00
#
_symmetry.space_group_name_H-M   'P 1'
#
loop_
_entity.id
_entity.type
_entity.pdbx_description
1 polymer ?
#
loop_
_entity_poly.entity_id
_entity_poly.type
_entity_poly.pdbx_seq_one_letter_code
_entity_poly.pdbx_strand_id
1 'polypeptide(L)' 'MANEKNYVGLSPTVSYVIEHFAAAMRADNEIPDDAIERLEKLLRKGAVPKPDEINSAFFESPPKV' A
#
# COMPACT_ATOMS: atom_id res chain seq x y z
N MET A 1 -19.45 -20.67 5.62
CA MET A 1 -18.52 -19.73 6.31
C MET A 1 -17.24 -19.76 5.51
N ALA A 2 -16.91 -18.69 4.79
CA ALA A 2 -15.85 -18.72 3.77
C ALA A 2 -14.77 -17.68 4.08
N ASN A 3 -13.52 -18.17 4.02
CA ASN A 3 -12.23 -17.50 4.00
C ASN A 3 -11.82 -16.73 5.25
N GLU A 4 -11.22 -17.48 6.17
CA GLU A 4 -9.99 -17.07 6.84
C GLU A 4 -9.02 -16.53 5.78
N LYS A 5 -9.04 -15.20 5.62
CA LYS A 5 -8.06 -14.48 4.83
C LYS A 5 -6.71 -14.78 5.45
N ASN A 6 -5.90 -15.54 4.71
CA ASN A 6 -4.48 -15.75 4.94
C ASN A 6 -3.76 -14.40 5.10
N TYR A 7 -3.80 -13.81 6.30
CA TYR A 7 -2.82 -12.84 6.73
C TYR A 7 -1.56 -13.63 7.07
N VAL A 8 -0.87 -14.13 6.03
CA VAL A 8 0.52 -14.55 6.19
C VAL A 8 1.24 -13.28 6.59
N GLY A 9 1.57 -13.16 7.88
CA GLY A 9 2.28 -12.01 8.41
C GLY A 9 3.50 -11.74 7.53
N LEU A 10 3.65 -10.49 7.09
CA LEU A 10 4.79 -10.09 6.30
C LEU A 10 6.08 -10.42 7.06
N SER A 11 7.11 -10.88 6.34
CA SER A 11 8.40 -11.05 6.97
C SER A 11 8.91 -9.70 7.50
N PRO A 12 9.72 -9.69 8.57
CA PRO A 12 10.26 -8.44 9.13
C PRO A 12 10.99 -7.59 8.07
N THR A 13 11.69 -8.25 7.14
CA THR A 13 12.37 -7.58 6.01
C THR A 13 11.39 -6.86 5.09
N VAL A 14 10.26 -7.50 4.75
CA VAL A 14 9.27 -6.89 3.86
C VAL A 14 8.61 -5.69 4.54
N SER A 15 8.27 -5.80 5.84
CA SER A 15 7.75 -4.67 6.61
C SER A 15 8.73 -3.50 6.66
N TYR A 16 10.02 -3.78 6.90
CA TYR A 16 11.08 -2.76 6.91
C TYR A 16 11.21 -2.03 5.57
N VAL A 17 11.18 -2.77 4.46
CA VAL A 17 11.24 -2.18 3.11
C VAL A 17 10.02 -1.30 2.84
N ILE A 18 8.82 -1.75 3.20
CA ILE A 18 7.58 -0.97 3.03
C ILE A 18 7.66 0.35 3.82
N GLU A 19 8.14 0.30 5.05
CA GLU A 19 8.28 1.51 5.90
C GLU A 19 9.28 2.52 5.31
N HIS A 20 10.45 2.05 4.86
CA HIS A 20 11.46 2.93 4.28
C HIS A 20 11.04 3.47 2.92
N PHE A 21 10.32 2.67 2.12
CA PHE A 21 9.75 3.11 0.86
C PHE A 21 8.69 4.21 1.09
N ALA A 22 7.75 4.01 2.01
CA ALA A 22 6.76 5.03 2.35
C ALA A 22 7.41 6.30 2.93
N ALA A 23 8.46 6.17 3.74
CA ALA A 23 9.21 7.33 4.24
C ALA A 23 9.91 8.11 3.12
N ALA A 24 10.51 7.42 2.13
CA ALA A 24 11.12 8.05 0.97
C ALA A 24 10.07 8.80 0.12
N MET A 25 8.87 8.23 -0.05
CA MET A 25 7.78 8.91 -0.76
C MET A 25 7.29 10.15 -0.01
N ARG A 26 7.16 10.10 1.32
CA ARG A 26 6.75 11.26 2.14
C ARG A 26 7.77 12.40 2.13
N ALA A 27 9.02 12.12 1.76
CA ALA A 27 10.03 13.16 1.59
C ALA A 27 9.84 13.97 0.28
N ASP A 28 9.03 13.46 -0.65
CA ASP A 28 8.64 14.14 -1.87
C ASP A 28 7.31 14.89 -1.67
N ASN A 29 7.38 16.22 -1.63
CA ASN A 29 6.24 17.10 -1.42
C ASN A 29 5.22 17.08 -2.57
N GLU A 30 5.56 16.50 -3.72
CA GLU A 30 4.64 16.37 -4.86
C GLU A 30 3.72 15.15 -4.74
N ILE A 31 4.04 14.22 -3.82
CA ILE A 31 3.25 13.01 -3.62
C ILE A 31 2.25 13.23 -2.46
N PRO A 32 0.93 13.14 -2.72
CA PRO A 32 -0.06 13.28 -1.66
C PRO A 32 0.05 12.17 -0.60
N ASP A 33 0.00 12.54 0.68
CA ASP A 33 0.06 11.60 1.81
C ASP A 33 -1.00 10.49 1.73
N ASP A 34 -2.20 10.81 1.26
CA ASP A 34 -3.30 9.85 1.12
C ASP A 34 -3.03 8.80 0.03
N ALA A 35 -2.28 9.13 -1.02
CA ALA A 35 -1.84 8.18 -2.03
C ALA A 35 -0.77 7.23 -1.45
N ILE A 36 0.14 7.76 -0.63
CA ILE A 36 1.17 6.98 0.07
C ILE A 36 0.51 5.99 1.04
N GLU A 37 -0.47 6.43 1.82
CA GLU A 37 -1.21 5.55 2.75
C GLU A 37 -1.96 4.43 2.02
N ARG A 38 -2.60 4.73 0.88
CA ARG A 38 -3.30 3.73 0.05
C ARG A 38 -2.34 2.68 -0.48
N LEU A 39 -1.18 3.10 -0.97
CA LEU A 39 -0.15 2.17 -1.45
C LEU A 39 0.46 1.35 -0.31
N GLU A 40 0.78 1.96 0.82
CA GLU A 40 1.30 1.26 1.99
C GLU A 40 0.33 0.15 2.43
N LYS A 41 -0.97 0.47 2.50
CA LYS A 41 -2.03 -0.50 2.80
C LYS A 41 -2.12 -1.62 1.77
N LEU A 42 -1.91 -1.32 0.48
CA LEU A 42 -1.88 -2.32 -0.59
C LEU A 42 -0.71 -3.29 -0.42
N LEU A 43 0.50 -2.77 -0.19
CA LEU A 43 1.71 -3.57 0.00
C LEU A 43 1.65 -4.44 1.26
N ARG A 44 1.01 -3.94 2.33
CA ARG A 44 0.81 -4.68 3.58
C ARG A 44 -0.13 -5.88 3.46
N LYS A 45 -0.82 -6.08 2.32
CA LYS A 45 -1.65 -7.27 2.08
C LYS A 45 -0.83 -8.56 1.88
N GLY A 46 0.48 -8.45 1.62
CA GLY A 46 1.34 -9.63 1.43
C GLY A 46 1.12 -10.41 0.13
N ALA A 47 0.34 -9.85 -0.79
CA ALA A 47 0.21 -10.34 -2.16
C ALA A 47 0.91 -9.38 -3.12
N VAL A 48 1.45 -9.89 -4.22
CA VAL A 48 2.00 -9.07 -5.30
C VAL A 48 0.85 -8.28 -5.93
N PRO A 49 0.84 -6.93 -5.84
CA PRO A 49 -0.24 -6.14 -6.40
C PRO A 49 -0.18 -6.15 -7.93
N LYS A 50 -1.34 -6.18 -8.58
CA LYS A 50 -1.43 -6.00 -10.04
C LYS A 50 -1.18 -4.54 -10.43
N PRO A 51 -0.73 -4.27 -11.66
CA PRO A 51 -0.54 -2.91 -12.15
C PRO A 51 -1.76 -2.00 -11.94
N ASP A 52 -2.97 -2.52 -12.20
CA ASP A 52 -4.22 -1.76 -12.01
C ASP A 52 -4.47 -1.40 -10.54
N GLU A 53 -4.15 -2.30 -9.60
CA GLU A 53 -4.30 -2.04 -8.17
C GLU A 53 -3.33 -0.96 -7.68
N ILE A 54 -2.12 -0.93 -8.25
CA ILE A 54 -1.12 0.11 -7.97
C ILE A 54 -1.62 1.45 -8.50
N ASN A 55 -2.10 1.49 -9.75
CA ASN A 55 -2.64 2.70 -10.36
C ASN A 55 -3.83 3.26 -9.56
N SER A 56 -4.77 2.41 -9.14
CA SER A 56 -5.88 2.84 -8.27
C SER A 56 -5.40 3.40 -6.94
N ALA A 57 -4.38 2.78 -6.33
CA ALA A 57 -3.84 3.26 -5.05
C ALA A 57 -3.18 4.65 -5.17
N PHE A 58 -2.52 4.94 -6.30
CA PHE A 58 -1.88 6.23 -6.54
C PHE A 58 -2.85 7.31 -7.04
N PHE A 59 -3.72 6.97 -7.99
CA PHE A 59 -4.41 7.98 -8.81
C PHE A 59 -5.91 8.06 -8.57
N GLU A 60 -6.56 7.03 -8.01
CA GLU A 60 -8.00 7.07 -7.77
C GLU A 60 -8.31 7.57 -6.36
N SER A 61 -8.51 8.89 -6.20
CA SER A 61 -9.08 9.44 -4.96
C SER A 61 -10.36 8.70 -4.59
N PRO A 62 -10.66 8.49 -3.29
CA PRO A 62 -11.92 7.85 -2.89
C PRO A 62 -13.11 8.64 -3.47
N PRO A 63 -14.20 7.96 -3.86
CA PRO A 63 -15.40 8.66 -4.27
C PRO A 63 -15.81 9.59 -3.13
N LYS A 64 -15.95 10.89 -3.45
CA LYS A 64 -16.52 11.89 -2.55
C LYS A 64 -17.86 11.34 -2.06
N VAL A 65 -17.99 11.13 -0.75
CA VAL A 65 -19.27 10.95 -0.07
C VAL A 65 -19.64 12.27 0.58
#